data_AF-A0A519XCA8-F1
#
_entry.id   AF-A0A519XCA8-F1
#
_cell.length_a   1.000
_cell.length_b   1.000
_cell.length_c   1.000
_cell.angle_alpha   90.00
_cell.angle_beta   90.00
_cell.angle_gamma   90.00
#
_symmetry.space_group_name_H-M   'P 1'
#
loop_
_entity.id
_entity.type
_entity.pdbx_description
1 polymer ?
#
loop_
_entity_poly.entity_id
_entity_poly.type
_entity_poly.pdbx_seq_one_letter_code
_entity_poly.pdbx_strand_id
1 'polypeptide(L)'
;MRLKFKLFYFIMLWLSVQSNVSAQAYETIQNPPPVIKGLSDDKLLDIVQKQTFQYFWDGAEPTSGAGRERYHADNIYPENDKSTVATGATGFGLMAILSGIDRGYVTKKEGLARLNKILNFLEKADRFHGAWPHWIYGETGKVRPFGQKDNGGDLVETSFIAQALICINEYYKNGSQLEKSVAKKADLLWKGIDFSWYRNGKDALYWHWSPEYAWEMNFAVEGYN
;
A
#
# COMPACT_ATOMS: atom_id res chain seq x y z
N MET A 1 42.15 -26.18 -62.98
CA MET A 1 42.05 -27.15 -61.87
C MET A 1 42.02 -26.39 -60.55
N ARG A 2 40.89 -26.48 -59.82
CA ARG A 2 40.64 -26.11 -58.42
C ARG A 2 40.57 -24.62 -58.00
N LEU A 3 39.30 -24.21 -57.85
CA LEU A 3 38.73 -23.22 -56.92
C LEU A 3 39.47 -23.04 -55.59
N LYS A 4 39.36 -21.82 -55.02
CA LYS A 4 39.17 -21.39 -53.60
C LYS A 4 39.58 -19.89 -53.55
N PHE A 5 38.93 -18.91 -52.92
CA PHE A 5 37.74 -18.77 -52.09
C PHE A 5 37.28 -17.30 -52.25
N LYS A 6 35.98 -17.05 -52.43
CA LYS A 6 35.39 -15.71 -52.29
C LYS A 6 35.25 -15.40 -50.79
N LEU A 7 35.16 -14.10 -50.47
CA LEU A 7 33.94 -13.46 -49.92
C LEU A 7 34.14 -12.61 -48.64
N PHE A 8 33.85 -11.32 -48.83
CA PHE A 8 33.18 -10.36 -47.93
C PHE A 8 33.94 -9.74 -46.75
N TYR A 9 34.33 -8.49 -46.96
CA TYR A 9 34.34 -7.46 -45.92
C TYR A 9 32.89 -7.16 -45.51
N PHE A 10 32.52 -7.49 -44.27
CA PHE A 10 31.29 -7.00 -43.66
C PHE A 10 31.65 -5.78 -42.80
N ILE A 11 31.34 -4.59 -43.31
CA ILE A 11 31.35 -3.37 -42.51
C ILE A 11 30.15 -3.47 -41.56
N MET A 12 30.42 -3.70 -40.27
CA MET A 12 29.42 -3.61 -39.20
C MET A 12 28.96 -2.15 -39.09
N LEU A 13 27.86 -1.83 -39.76
CA LEU A 13 27.13 -0.59 -39.56
C LEU A 13 26.43 -0.64 -38.19
N TRP A 14 26.66 0.42 -37.43
CA TRP A 14 26.01 0.79 -36.18
C TRP A 14 24.50 0.51 -36.14
N LEU A 15 24.07 -0.16 -35.06
CA LEU A 15 22.76 0.03 -34.44
C LEU A 15 22.97 0.07 -32.93
N SER A 16 23.44 1.22 -32.42
CA SER A 16 23.18 1.57 -31.03
C SER A 16 21.68 1.83 -30.93
N VAL A 17 20.92 0.83 -30.48
CA VAL A 17 19.60 1.08 -29.92
C VAL A 17 19.85 1.85 -28.64
N GLN A 18 19.88 3.18 -28.75
CA GLN A 18 19.60 4.03 -27.61
C GLN A 18 18.17 3.69 -27.22
N SER A 19 18.02 2.95 -26.12
CA SER A 19 16.78 2.93 -25.37
C SER A 19 16.52 4.38 -24.95
N ASN A 20 15.80 5.11 -25.79
CA ASN A 20 15.03 6.27 -25.35
C ASN A 20 13.98 5.74 -24.39
N VAL A 21 14.40 5.52 -23.13
CA VAL A 21 13.50 5.65 -22.00
C VAL A 21 13.06 7.09 -22.07
N SER A 22 11.91 7.33 -22.71
CA SER A 22 11.20 8.58 -22.55
C SER A 22 10.91 8.68 -21.07
N ALA A 23 11.74 9.43 -20.34
CA ALA A 23 11.33 10.02 -19.08
C ALA A 23 10.03 10.72 -19.40
N GLN A 24 8.92 10.18 -18.90
CA GLN A 24 7.63 10.82 -19.03
C GLN A 24 7.79 12.17 -18.36
N ALA A 25 7.89 13.22 -19.18
CA ALA A 25 8.11 14.57 -18.70
C ALA A 25 6.98 14.87 -17.71
N TYR A 26 7.34 15.27 -16.50
CA TYR A 26 6.38 15.94 -15.64
C TYR A 26 5.96 17.19 -16.39
N GLU A 27 4.72 17.22 -16.85
CA GLU A 27 4.06 18.51 -17.01
C GLU A 27 4.07 19.12 -15.61
N THR A 28 5.00 20.05 -15.41
CA THR A 28 4.85 21.05 -14.37
C THR A 28 3.44 21.60 -14.57
N ILE A 29 2.56 21.44 -13.57
CA ILE A 29 1.22 22.02 -13.61
C ILE A 29 1.43 23.54 -13.70
N GLN A 30 1.51 24.08 -14.92
CA GLN A 30 1.88 25.47 -15.17
C GLN A 30 0.80 26.43 -14.66
N ASN A 31 -0.41 25.90 -14.42
CA ASN A 31 -1.53 26.64 -13.85
C ASN A 31 -2.16 25.80 -12.73
N PRO A 32 -2.05 26.21 -11.45
CA PRO A 32 -2.80 25.55 -10.39
C PRO A 32 -4.29 25.59 -10.74
N PRO A 33 -5.08 24.56 -10.37
CA PRO A 33 -6.51 24.57 -10.61
C PRO A 33 -7.13 25.83 -9.97
N PRO A 34 -8.10 26.48 -10.64
CA PRO A 34 -8.67 27.72 -10.16
C PRO A 34 -9.30 27.55 -8.77
N VAL A 35 -9.03 28.52 -7.88
CA VAL A 35 -9.61 28.54 -6.54
C VAL A 35 -11.11 28.81 -6.65
N ILE A 36 -11.93 27.86 -6.21
CA ILE A 36 -13.38 27.99 -6.18
C ILE A 36 -13.77 28.77 -4.92
N LYS A 37 -14.41 29.94 -5.07
CA LYS A 37 -14.90 30.77 -3.96
C LYS A 37 -16.39 30.51 -3.69
N GLY A 38 -16.84 30.77 -2.46
CA GLY A 38 -18.26 30.73 -2.08
C GLY A 38 -18.86 29.32 -1.97
N LEU A 39 -18.03 28.31 -1.69
CA LEU A 39 -18.52 26.97 -1.38
C LEU A 39 -19.27 26.98 -0.04
N SER A 40 -20.38 26.23 0.03
CA SER A 40 -20.95 25.84 1.32
C SER A 40 -20.05 24.81 2.01
N ASP A 41 -20.15 24.70 3.32
CA ASP A 41 -19.35 23.75 4.11
C ASP A 41 -19.53 22.30 3.61
N ASP A 42 -20.75 21.89 3.29
CA ASP A 42 -21.02 20.54 2.75
C ASP A 42 -20.27 20.28 1.44
N LYS A 43 -20.27 21.26 0.52
CA LYS A 43 -19.56 21.14 -0.76
C LYS A 43 -18.06 21.13 -0.55
N LEU A 44 -17.55 21.90 0.41
CA LEU A 44 -16.14 21.90 0.77
C LEU A 44 -15.74 20.55 1.35
N LEU A 45 -16.54 19.97 2.26
CA LEU A 45 -16.32 18.64 2.82
C LEU A 45 -16.30 17.57 1.74
N ASP A 46 -17.24 17.58 0.79
CA ASP A 46 -17.27 16.61 -0.31
C ASP A 46 -16.04 16.73 -1.21
N ILE A 47 -15.57 17.95 -1.51
CA ILE A 47 -14.36 18.16 -2.31
C ILE A 47 -13.15 17.63 -1.55
N VAL A 48 -12.98 17.99 -0.28
CA VAL A 48 -11.84 17.55 0.54
C VAL A 48 -11.84 16.02 0.64
N GLN A 49 -12.97 15.40 0.98
CA GLN A 49 -13.07 13.95 1.08
C GLN A 49 -12.78 13.24 -0.23
N LYS A 50 -13.31 13.73 -1.36
CA LYS A 50 -13.04 13.13 -2.67
C LYS A 50 -11.57 13.25 -3.08
N GLN A 51 -10.95 14.42 -2.87
CA GLN A 51 -9.54 14.62 -3.20
C GLN A 51 -8.63 13.79 -2.29
N THR A 52 -8.91 13.71 -1.00
CA THR A 52 -8.16 12.84 -0.06
C THR A 52 -8.36 11.36 -0.39
N PHE A 53 -9.57 10.94 -0.75
CA PHE A 53 -9.85 9.58 -1.21
C PHE A 53 -8.96 9.18 -2.40
N GLN A 54 -8.67 10.12 -3.32
CA GLN A 54 -7.85 9.83 -4.49
C GLN A 54 -6.41 9.42 -4.16
N TYR A 55 -5.88 9.81 -3.00
CA TYR A 55 -4.59 9.30 -2.54
C TYR A 55 -4.59 7.77 -2.43
N PHE A 56 -5.68 7.19 -1.92
CA PHE A 56 -5.83 5.74 -1.72
C PHE A 56 -6.43 5.02 -2.95
N TRP A 57 -6.89 5.77 -3.95
CA TRP A 57 -7.50 5.21 -5.14
C TRP A 57 -6.57 5.28 -6.35
N ASP A 58 -6.33 6.49 -6.86
CA ASP A 58 -5.43 6.76 -8.00
C ASP A 58 -3.96 6.79 -7.55
N GLY A 59 -3.70 7.27 -6.33
CA GLY A 59 -2.37 7.38 -5.74
C GLY A 59 -1.81 6.09 -5.13
N ALA A 60 -2.61 5.02 -5.07
CA ALA A 60 -2.23 3.73 -4.50
C ALA A 60 -1.03 3.10 -5.22
N GLU A 61 -0.31 2.21 -4.53
CA GLU A 61 0.73 1.40 -5.18
C GLU A 61 0.06 0.43 -6.18
N PRO A 62 0.47 0.40 -7.46
CA PRO A 62 -0.30 -0.26 -8.52
C PRO A 62 -0.37 -1.78 -8.40
N THR A 63 0.61 -2.45 -7.80
CA THR A 63 0.66 -3.92 -7.71
C THR A 63 -0.24 -4.44 -6.59
N SER A 64 -0.05 -3.93 -5.37
CA SER A 64 -0.84 -4.24 -4.17
C SER A 64 -2.21 -3.59 -4.17
N GLY A 65 -2.33 -2.39 -4.76
CA GLY A 65 -3.48 -1.51 -4.60
C GLY A 65 -3.55 -0.83 -3.22
N ALA A 66 -2.51 -0.98 -2.39
CA ALA A 66 -2.47 -0.52 -1.01
C ALA A 66 -1.93 0.92 -0.88
N GLY A 67 -2.02 1.48 0.34
CA GLY A 67 -1.63 2.85 0.63
C GLY A 67 -0.11 3.02 0.60
N ARG A 68 0.39 3.93 -0.22
CA ARG A 68 1.81 4.31 -0.20
C ARG A 68 2.16 4.99 1.11
N GLU A 69 3.42 4.90 1.51
CA GLU A 69 4.02 5.73 2.56
C GLU A 69 3.98 7.21 2.16
N ARG A 70 4.36 7.52 0.91
CA ARG A 70 4.42 8.89 0.41
C ARG A 70 4.11 8.97 -1.07
N TYR A 71 3.60 10.13 -1.47
CA TYR A 71 3.39 10.49 -2.87
C TYR A 71 3.97 11.88 -3.11
N HIS A 72 4.98 11.99 -3.95
CA HIS A 72 5.56 13.26 -4.37
C HIS A 72 5.05 13.63 -5.75
N ALA A 73 4.44 14.81 -5.89
CA ALA A 73 3.84 15.28 -7.15
C ALA A 73 4.88 15.60 -8.24
N ASP A 74 6.10 15.99 -7.84
CA ASP A 74 7.26 16.10 -8.74
C ASP A 74 7.88 14.74 -9.10
N ASN A 75 7.40 13.69 -8.43
CA ASN A 75 7.84 12.31 -8.51
C ASN A 75 9.36 12.13 -8.32
N ILE A 76 9.98 12.98 -7.51
CA ILE A 76 11.37 12.88 -7.07
C ILE A 76 11.39 12.14 -5.73
N TYR A 77 11.96 10.93 -5.68
CA TYR A 77 12.03 10.11 -4.45
C TYR A 77 13.50 9.85 -4.08
N PRO A 78 14.11 10.68 -3.20
CA PRO A 78 15.52 10.52 -2.82
C PRO A 78 15.86 9.13 -2.27
N GLU A 79 14.92 8.51 -1.56
CA GLU A 79 15.08 7.19 -0.94
C GLU A 79 14.64 6.03 -1.84
N ASN A 80 14.32 6.31 -3.12
CA ASN A 80 13.81 5.34 -4.10
C ASN A 80 12.64 4.51 -3.57
N ASP A 81 11.74 5.14 -2.80
CA ASP A 81 10.74 4.49 -1.96
C ASP A 81 9.30 4.66 -2.45
N LYS A 82 9.12 5.11 -3.70
CA LYS A 82 7.81 5.33 -4.34
C LYS A 82 6.84 4.14 -4.24
N SER A 83 7.37 2.93 -4.23
CA SER A 83 6.57 1.71 -4.13
C SER A 83 6.39 1.17 -2.71
N THR A 84 6.90 1.89 -1.71
CA THR A 84 6.73 1.51 -0.31
C THR A 84 5.28 1.68 0.08
N VAL A 85 4.67 0.58 0.50
CA VAL A 85 3.36 0.54 1.14
C VAL A 85 3.56 0.67 2.63
N ALA A 86 2.83 1.59 3.27
CA ALA A 86 2.76 1.70 4.71
C ALA A 86 1.47 1.04 5.21
N THR A 87 1.57 0.19 6.23
CA THR A 87 0.43 -0.63 6.68
C THR A 87 -0.61 0.19 7.43
N GLY A 88 -0.24 1.15 8.27
CA GLY A 88 -1.23 2.07 8.87
C GLY A 88 -1.95 2.93 7.85
N ALA A 89 -1.21 3.53 6.91
CA ALA A 89 -1.81 4.26 5.78
C ALA A 89 -2.75 3.37 4.96
N THR A 90 -2.41 2.09 4.79
CA THR A 90 -3.28 1.10 4.13
C THR A 90 -4.54 0.84 4.95
N GLY A 91 -4.47 0.75 6.27
CA GLY A 91 -5.64 0.63 7.16
C GLY A 91 -6.60 1.80 6.98
N PHE A 92 -6.09 3.02 7.03
CA PHE A 92 -6.90 4.23 6.77
C PHE A 92 -7.47 4.24 5.35
N GLY A 93 -6.68 3.84 4.36
CA GLY A 93 -7.11 3.75 2.97
C GLY A 93 -8.24 2.74 2.74
N LEU A 94 -8.21 1.59 3.41
CA LEU A 94 -9.31 0.61 3.38
C LEU A 94 -10.63 1.23 3.88
N MET A 95 -10.60 2.02 4.96
CA MET A 95 -11.78 2.74 5.46
C MET A 95 -12.21 3.88 4.52
N ALA A 96 -11.26 4.59 3.92
CA ALA A 96 -11.53 5.61 2.91
C ALA A 96 -12.23 5.01 1.68
N ILE A 97 -11.86 3.78 1.27
CA ILE A 97 -12.53 3.06 0.19
C ILE A 97 -13.99 2.72 0.54
N LEU A 98 -14.28 2.25 1.75
CA LEU A 98 -15.67 2.03 2.19
C LEU A 98 -16.47 3.35 2.15
N SER A 99 -15.90 4.44 2.64
CA SER A 99 -16.53 5.76 2.61
C SER A 99 -16.74 6.26 1.17
N GLY A 100 -15.78 6.03 0.27
CA GLY A 100 -15.87 6.41 -1.14
C GLY A 100 -16.93 5.62 -1.91
N ILE A 101 -17.19 4.36 -1.51
CA ILE A 101 -18.32 3.58 -2.04
C ILE A 101 -19.64 4.23 -1.61
N ASP A 102 -19.79 4.55 -0.33
CA ASP A 102 -21.03 5.11 0.23
C ASP A 102 -21.34 6.52 -0.31
N ARG A 103 -20.28 7.31 -0.56
CA ARG A 103 -20.39 8.63 -1.21
C ARG A 103 -20.46 8.58 -2.74
N GLY A 104 -20.43 7.40 -3.34
CA GLY A 104 -20.52 7.24 -4.79
C GLY A 104 -19.33 7.80 -5.57
N TYR A 105 -18.15 7.91 -4.96
CA TYR A 105 -16.91 8.29 -5.66
C TYR A 105 -16.45 7.18 -6.60
N VAL A 106 -16.75 5.93 -6.24
CA VAL A 106 -16.56 4.72 -7.05
C VAL A 106 -17.79 3.84 -6.91
N THR A 107 -17.98 2.92 -7.86
CA THR A 107 -19.07 1.96 -7.74
C THR A 107 -18.75 0.92 -6.66
N LYS A 108 -19.80 0.32 -6.06
CA LYS A 108 -19.65 -0.79 -5.11
C LYS A 108 -18.84 -1.96 -5.68
N LYS A 109 -19.00 -2.25 -6.98
CA LYS A 109 -18.27 -3.31 -7.68
C LYS A 109 -16.77 -3.01 -7.75
N GLU A 110 -16.40 -1.79 -8.12
CA GLU A 110 -14.99 -1.36 -8.19
C GLU A 110 -14.36 -1.34 -6.81
N GLY A 111 -15.05 -0.75 -5.83
CA GLY A 111 -14.61 -0.71 -4.44
C GLY A 111 -14.38 -2.12 -3.87
N LEU A 112 -15.33 -3.04 -4.03
CA LEU A 112 -15.18 -4.43 -3.60
C LEU A 112 -13.99 -5.14 -4.28
N ALA A 113 -13.79 -4.90 -5.58
CA ALA A 113 -12.66 -5.47 -6.32
C ALA A 113 -11.32 -4.92 -5.79
N ARG A 114 -11.23 -3.63 -5.50
CA ARG A 114 -10.04 -3.01 -4.90
C ARG A 114 -9.77 -3.56 -3.50
N LEU A 115 -10.79 -3.62 -2.64
CA LEU A 115 -10.65 -4.17 -1.29
C LEU A 115 -10.15 -5.62 -1.35
N ASN A 116 -10.76 -6.46 -2.19
CA ASN A 116 -10.31 -7.85 -2.35
C ASN A 116 -8.86 -7.96 -2.87
N LYS A 117 -8.44 -7.06 -3.76
CA LYS A 117 -7.05 -6.99 -4.23
C LYS A 117 -6.08 -6.68 -3.09
N ILE A 118 -6.39 -5.67 -2.27
CA ILE A 118 -5.57 -5.30 -1.11
C ILE A 118 -5.53 -6.45 -0.09
N LEU A 119 -6.67 -7.10 0.19
CA LEU A 119 -6.69 -8.24 1.12
C LEU A 119 -5.91 -9.45 0.59
N ASN A 120 -5.91 -9.70 -0.72
CA ASN A 120 -5.06 -10.73 -1.34
C ASN A 120 -3.57 -10.42 -1.19
N PHE A 121 -3.20 -9.14 -1.25
CA PHE A 121 -1.84 -8.70 -1.00
C PHE A 121 -1.46 -8.91 0.47
N LEU A 122 -2.28 -8.44 1.42
CA LEU A 122 -2.05 -8.60 2.85
C LEU A 122 -1.98 -10.06 3.30
N GLU A 123 -2.76 -10.94 2.67
CA GLU A 123 -2.73 -12.39 2.91
C GLU A 123 -1.39 -13.03 2.53
N LYS A 124 -0.69 -12.48 1.53
CA LYS A 124 0.59 -13.00 1.01
C LYS A 124 1.81 -12.26 1.54
N ALA A 125 1.62 -11.05 2.06
CA ALA A 125 2.69 -10.25 2.62
C ALA A 125 3.33 -10.94 3.83
N ASP A 126 4.59 -10.59 4.11
CA ASP A 126 5.29 -11.07 5.30
C ASP A 126 4.48 -10.70 6.55
N ARG A 127 4.35 -11.69 7.45
CA ARG A 127 3.71 -11.53 8.75
C ARG A 127 4.58 -12.12 9.84
N PHE A 128 4.56 -11.47 10.99
CA PHE A 128 5.40 -11.77 12.13
C PHE A 128 4.48 -12.01 13.33
N HIS A 129 4.27 -13.28 13.67
CA HIS A 129 3.20 -13.66 14.61
C HIS A 129 1.83 -13.06 14.22
N GLY A 130 1.55 -13.05 12.91
CA GLY A 130 0.31 -12.54 12.35
C GLY A 130 0.25 -11.02 12.15
N ALA A 131 1.15 -10.24 12.75
CA ALA A 131 1.25 -8.80 12.52
C ALA A 131 2.03 -8.48 11.24
N TRP A 132 1.68 -7.38 10.57
CA TRP A 132 2.42 -6.88 9.42
C TRP A 132 3.54 -5.92 9.85
N PRO A 133 4.60 -5.77 9.04
CA PRO A 133 5.59 -4.72 9.27
C PRO A 133 4.99 -3.33 9.00
N HIS A 134 5.66 -2.28 9.46
CA HIS A 134 5.31 -0.91 9.09
C HIS A 134 5.36 -0.73 7.56
N TRP A 135 6.51 -1.05 6.95
CA TRP A 135 6.72 -0.91 5.52
C TRP A 135 6.83 -2.24 4.78
N ILE A 136 6.18 -2.30 3.63
CA ILE A 136 6.17 -3.44 2.73
C ILE A 136 6.52 -2.95 1.32
N TYR A 137 7.37 -3.71 0.61
CA TYR A 137 7.52 -3.54 -0.83
C TYR A 137 6.23 -3.97 -1.53
N GLY A 138 5.48 -3.03 -2.11
CA GLY A 138 4.16 -3.29 -2.69
C GLY A 138 4.17 -4.36 -3.81
N GLU A 139 5.28 -4.46 -4.54
CA GLU A 139 5.44 -5.42 -5.63
C GLU A 139 5.62 -6.87 -5.17
N THR A 140 6.19 -7.06 -3.98
CA THR A 140 6.64 -8.40 -3.52
C THR A 140 5.93 -8.87 -2.27
N GLY A 141 5.33 -7.96 -1.49
CA GLY A 141 4.78 -8.27 -0.17
C GLY A 141 5.87 -8.49 0.89
N LYS A 142 7.15 -8.22 0.59
CA LYS A 142 8.25 -8.39 1.54
C LYS A 142 8.43 -7.18 2.44
N VAL A 143 8.84 -7.42 3.68
CA VAL A 143 9.18 -6.34 4.62
C VAL A 143 10.25 -5.44 4.02
N ARG A 144 10.02 -4.13 4.09
CA ARG A 144 11.04 -3.10 3.88
C ARG A 144 11.42 -2.58 5.26
N PRO A 145 12.64 -2.83 5.77
CA PRO A 145 13.01 -2.40 7.11
C PRO A 145 12.94 -0.89 7.31
N PHE A 146 12.41 -0.44 8.45
CA PHE A 146 12.44 0.95 8.89
C PHE A 146 13.66 1.18 9.81
N GLY A 147 14.83 1.33 9.17
CA GLY A 147 16.11 1.24 9.88
C GLY A 147 16.52 -0.21 10.14
N GLN A 148 17.54 -0.42 10.96
CA GLN A 148 18.20 -1.73 11.08
C GLN A 148 17.35 -2.78 11.80
N LYS A 149 16.72 -2.41 12.93
CA LYS A 149 16.08 -3.37 13.85
C LYS A 149 14.58 -3.51 13.65
N ASP A 150 13.94 -2.56 12.96
CA ASP A 150 12.52 -2.63 12.62
C ASP A 150 12.33 -3.32 11.26
N ASN A 151 12.61 -4.62 11.25
CA ASN A 151 12.50 -5.50 10.08
C ASN A 151 11.50 -6.64 10.31
N GLY A 152 10.60 -6.46 11.28
CA GLY A 152 9.59 -7.43 11.68
C GLY A 152 8.21 -6.80 11.78
N GLY A 153 7.37 -7.29 12.66
CA GLY A 153 5.99 -6.80 12.76
C GLY A 153 5.90 -5.58 13.67
N ASP A 154 5.12 -4.61 13.21
CA ASP A 154 4.71 -3.42 13.92
C ASP A 154 3.24 -3.60 14.36
N LEU A 155 3.01 -3.69 15.66
CA LEU A 155 1.68 -3.95 16.21
C LEU A 155 0.77 -2.72 16.16
N VAL A 156 1.32 -1.50 16.23
CA VAL A 156 0.52 -0.27 16.16
C VAL A 156 -0.02 -0.10 14.74
N GLU A 157 0.85 -0.21 13.74
CA GLU A 157 0.47 -0.15 12.33
C GLU A 157 -0.48 -1.29 11.94
N THR A 158 -0.22 -2.50 12.45
CA THR A 158 -1.13 -3.65 12.33
C THR A 158 -2.51 -3.36 12.95
N SER A 159 -2.58 -2.61 14.05
CA SER A 159 -3.85 -2.28 14.71
C SER A 159 -4.72 -1.36 13.85
N PHE A 160 -4.13 -0.48 13.05
CA PHE A 160 -4.86 0.33 12.07
C PHE A 160 -5.44 -0.51 10.92
N ILE A 161 -4.70 -1.52 10.44
CA ILE A 161 -5.23 -2.50 9.48
C ILE A 161 -6.39 -3.27 10.11
N ALA A 162 -6.19 -3.81 11.31
CA ALA A 162 -7.18 -4.57 12.05
C ALA A 162 -8.51 -3.81 12.20
N GLN A 163 -8.44 -2.54 12.59
CA GLN A 163 -9.61 -1.67 12.66
C GLN A 163 -10.39 -1.66 11.34
N ALA A 164 -9.70 -1.48 10.21
CA ALA A 164 -10.33 -1.46 8.91
C ALA A 164 -10.89 -2.83 8.49
N LEU A 165 -10.20 -3.93 8.81
CA LEU A 165 -10.66 -5.29 8.51
C LEU A 165 -11.99 -5.61 9.22
N ILE A 166 -12.13 -5.18 10.48
CA ILE A 166 -13.40 -5.31 11.22
C ILE A 166 -14.50 -4.53 10.51
N CYS A 167 -14.24 -3.27 10.09
CA CYS A 167 -15.22 -2.48 9.34
C CYS A 167 -15.62 -3.15 8.02
N ILE A 168 -14.67 -3.69 7.25
CA ILE A 168 -14.94 -4.40 5.99
C ILE A 168 -15.81 -5.64 6.24
N ASN A 169 -15.49 -6.43 7.27
CA ASN A 169 -16.30 -7.59 7.63
C ASN A 169 -17.73 -7.17 7.93
N GLU A 170 -17.92 -6.19 8.81
CA GLU A 170 -19.24 -5.70 9.18
C GLU A 170 -20.02 -5.10 8.00
N TYR A 171 -19.35 -4.37 7.10
CA TYR A 171 -19.96 -3.78 5.92
C TYR A 171 -20.49 -4.81 4.92
N TYR A 172 -19.82 -5.97 4.79
CA TYR A 172 -20.11 -6.96 3.75
C TYR A 172 -20.67 -8.31 4.23
N LYS A 173 -20.67 -8.61 5.53
CA LYS A 173 -21.06 -9.94 6.07
C LYS A 173 -22.47 -10.41 5.70
N ASN A 174 -23.37 -9.48 5.39
CA ASN A 174 -24.76 -9.77 5.01
C ASN A 174 -25.05 -9.55 3.52
N GLY A 175 -24.01 -9.30 2.71
CA GLY A 175 -24.15 -9.03 1.28
C GLY A 175 -24.33 -10.28 0.40
N SER A 176 -24.05 -10.09 -0.88
CA SER A 176 -23.91 -11.13 -1.91
C SER A 176 -22.81 -12.13 -1.57
N GLN A 177 -22.76 -13.24 -2.33
CA GLN A 177 -21.76 -14.29 -2.11
C GLN A 177 -20.31 -13.77 -2.24
N LEU A 178 -20.06 -12.85 -3.19
CA LEU A 178 -18.74 -12.25 -3.38
C LEU A 178 -18.36 -11.32 -2.22
N GLU A 179 -19.31 -10.52 -1.76
CA GLU A 179 -19.13 -9.63 -0.60
C GLU A 179 -18.84 -10.42 0.68
N LYS A 180 -19.62 -11.48 0.93
CA LYS A 180 -19.40 -12.40 2.05
C LYS A 180 -18.03 -13.07 2.02
N SER A 181 -17.51 -13.37 0.84
CA SER A 181 -16.15 -13.92 0.68
C SER A 181 -15.07 -12.91 1.10
N VAL A 182 -15.21 -11.64 0.70
CA VAL A 182 -14.32 -10.57 1.14
C VAL A 182 -14.43 -10.31 2.64
N ALA A 183 -15.64 -10.29 3.19
CA ALA A 183 -15.89 -10.16 4.63
C ALA A 183 -15.21 -11.27 5.43
N LYS A 184 -15.39 -12.53 4.99
CA LYS A 184 -14.76 -13.70 5.62
C LYS A 184 -13.24 -13.62 5.57
N LYS A 185 -12.66 -13.16 4.45
CA LYS A 185 -11.20 -12.95 4.34
C LYS A 185 -10.73 -11.89 5.34
N ALA A 186 -11.43 -10.77 5.45
CA ALA A 186 -11.10 -9.73 6.42
C ALA A 186 -11.14 -10.27 7.86
N ASP A 187 -12.17 -11.04 8.21
CA ASP A 187 -12.30 -11.69 9.53
C ASP A 187 -11.16 -12.68 9.82
N LEU A 188 -10.75 -13.49 8.83
CA LEU A 188 -9.63 -14.42 8.97
C LEU A 188 -8.29 -13.70 9.15
N LEU A 189 -8.05 -12.62 8.40
CA LEU A 189 -6.83 -11.82 8.53
C LEU A 189 -6.76 -11.15 9.90
N TRP A 190 -7.86 -10.51 10.34
CA TRP A 190 -7.98 -9.90 11.67
C TRP A 190 -7.71 -10.89 12.80
N LYS A 191 -8.40 -12.04 12.79
CA LYS A 191 -8.24 -13.09 13.80
C LYS A 191 -6.88 -13.81 13.74
N GLY A 192 -6.15 -13.63 12.65
CA GLY A 192 -4.82 -14.20 12.46
C GLY A 192 -3.70 -13.42 13.15
N ILE A 193 -3.99 -12.27 13.78
CA ILE A 193 -3.01 -11.45 14.48
C ILE A 193 -2.84 -11.96 15.92
N ASP A 194 -1.63 -12.33 16.30
CA ASP A 194 -1.32 -12.76 17.67
C ASP A 194 -0.91 -11.57 18.54
N PHE A 195 -1.91 -10.81 19.00
CA PHE A 195 -1.69 -9.72 19.96
C PHE A 195 -1.03 -10.20 21.27
N SER A 196 -1.24 -11.48 21.64
CA SER A 196 -0.67 -12.02 22.88
C SER A 196 0.83 -12.25 22.77
N TRP A 197 1.34 -12.61 21.59
CA TRP A 197 2.78 -12.69 21.32
C TRP A 197 3.49 -11.38 21.66
N TYR A 198 2.90 -10.27 21.24
CA TYR A 198 3.42 -8.91 21.46
C TYR A 198 3.37 -8.45 22.92
N ARG A 199 2.92 -9.30 23.85
CA ARG A 199 3.06 -9.02 25.28
C ARG A 199 4.47 -9.23 25.80
N ASN A 200 5.29 -10.02 25.11
CA ASN A 200 6.62 -10.43 25.59
C ASN A 200 6.56 -10.95 27.05
N GLY A 201 5.52 -11.72 27.39
CA GLY A 201 5.29 -12.26 28.74
C GLY A 201 4.94 -11.23 29.83
N LYS A 202 4.56 -10.00 29.47
CA LYS A 202 4.27 -8.90 30.40
C LYS A 202 2.83 -8.41 30.30
N ASP A 203 2.44 -7.55 31.23
CA ASP A 203 1.17 -6.81 31.20
C ASP A 203 1.33 -5.48 30.44
N ALA A 204 1.92 -5.56 29.25
CA ALA A 204 2.09 -4.47 28.30
C ALA A 204 2.04 -5.06 26.89
N LEU A 205 1.76 -4.23 25.88
CA LEU A 205 2.00 -4.58 24.49
C LEU A 205 3.25 -3.86 24.01
N TYR A 206 4.09 -4.57 23.26
CA TYR A 206 5.25 -4.01 22.60
C TYR A 206 4.90 -3.61 21.18
N TRP A 207 5.45 -2.48 20.75
CA TRP A 207 5.22 -1.94 19.43
C TRP A 207 5.83 -2.85 18.35
N HIS A 208 7.05 -3.34 18.56
CA HIS A 208 7.80 -4.06 17.54
C HIS A 208 8.23 -5.45 18.01
N TRP A 209 8.29 -6.38 17.06
CA TRP A 209 9.00 -7.65 17.21
C TRP A 209 9.70 -8.01 15.90
N SER A 210 10.95 -8.46 15.98
CA SER A 210 11.76 -8.86 14.83
C SER A 210 12.10 -10.36 14.86
N PRO A 211 12.12 -11.05 13.71
CA PRO A 211 12.63 -12.43 13.64
C PRO A 211 14.15 -12.52 13.89
N GLU A 212 14.89 -11.44 13.67
CA GLU A 212 16.35 -11.38 13.81
C GLU A 212 16.77 -10.76 15.14
N TYR A 213 16.07 -9.70 15.57
CA TYR A 213 16.40 -8.89 16.75
C TYR A 213 15.42 -9.09 17.91
N ALA A 214 14.44 -9.99 17.78
CA ALA A 214 13.41 -10.26 18.78
C ALA A 214 12.77 -8.96 19.33
N TRP A 215 13.01 -8.67 20.62
CA TRP A 215 12.45 -7.52 21.33
C TRP A 215 13.44 -6.36 21.48
N GLU A 216 14.55 -6.30 20.72
CA GLU A 216 15.59 -5.29 20.92
C GLU A 216 15.14 -3.85 20.64
N MET A 217 14.10 -3.63 19.83
CA MET A 217 13.45 -2.32 19.74
C MET A 217 12.85 -1.89 21.09
N ASN A 218 12.43 -2.87 21.91
CA ASN A 218 12.04 -2.74 23.32
C ASN A 218 11.13 -1.56 23.64
N PHE A 219 10.16 -1.30 22.78
CA PHE A 219 9.23 -0.18 22.94
C PHE A 219 7.88 -0.70 23.44
N ALA A 220 7.63 -0.57 24.75
CA ALA A 220 6.30 -0.81 25.32
C ALA A 220 5.36 0.36 25.00
N VAL A 221 4.15 0.07 24.52
CA VAL A 221 3.17 1.09 24.18
C VAL A 221 2.45 1.55 25.46
N GLU A 222 2.70 2.80 25.84
CA GLU A 222 2.09 3.44 27.00
C GLU A 222 1.25 4.65 26.55
N GLY A 223 0.10 4.85 27.20
CA GLY A 223 -0.77 5.99 26.95
C GLY A 223 -0.43 7.19 27.85
N TYR A 224 -0.78 8.42 27.47
CA TYR A 224 -1.47 8.81 26.23
C TYR A 224 -0.47 9.20 25.13
N ASN A 225 -0.79 8.86 23.88
CA ASN A 225 0.01 9.13 22.68
C ASN A 225 -0.87 9.59 21.49
#